data_AF-A0AAN3YV56-F1
#
_entry.id   AF-A0AAN3YV56-F1
#
_cell.length_a   1.000
_cell.length_b   1.000
_cell.length_c   1.000
_cell.angle_alpha   90.00
_cell.angle_beta   90.00
_cell.angle_gamma   90.00
#
_symmetry.space_group_name_H-M   'P 1'
#
loop_
_entity.id
_entity.type
_entity.pdbx_description
1 polymer ?
#
loop_
_entity_poly.entity_id
_entity_poly.type
_entity_poly.pdbx_seq_one_letter_code
_entity_poly.pdbx_strand_id
1 'polypeptide(L)'
;MGSKKNGNIVKDLLDIYMNIKFQNGNNLDLTPNTARITNYFKFKFNIQPPYNKNNTIELSRNSKIYPYFYFCYPEQNNKNYAIHHFSGSWLPSHSRKDKLNIFDKLILTRLIRIRNKGDEPILHNERKLFSTKEKNNKSYILLLRK
;
A
#
# COMPACT_ATOMS: atom_id res chain seq x y z
N MET A 1 0.66 -5.85 12.29
CA MET A 1 0.39 -5.83 13.75
C MET A 1 -0.75 -6.79 14.03
N GLY A 2 -0.65 -7.61 15.07
CA GLY A 2 -1.71 -8.52 15.48
C GLY A 2 -2.15 -8.22 16.91
N SER A 3 -3.42 -8.47 17.25
CA SER A 3 -3.94 -8.29 18.60
C SER A 3 -5.10 -9.23 18.88
N LYS A 4 -5.30 -9.60 20.15
CA LYS A 4 -6.54 -10.24 20.59
C LYS A 4 -7.67 -9.20 20.60
N LYS A 5 -8.92 -9.67 20.67
CA LYS A 5 -10.09 -8.79 20.86
C LYS A 5 -9.86 -7.86 22.06
N ASN A 6 -10.24 -6.58 21.91
CA ASN A 6 -10.10 -5.52 22.92
C ASN A 6 -8.65 -5.16 23.30
N GLY A 7 -7.69 -5.31 22.39
CA GLY A 7 -6.31 -4.86 22.63
C GLY A 7 -6.17 -3.33 22.66
N ASN A 8 -5.60 -2.80 23.74
CA ASN A 8 -5.46 -1.35 23.97
C ASN A 8 -4.70 -0.62 22.85
N ILE A 9 -3.59 -1.19 22.34
CA ILE A 9 -2.80 -0.55 21.28
C ILE A 9 -3.63 -0.36 20.00
N VAL A 10 -4.43 -1.36 19.61
CA VAL A 10 -5.28 -1.25 18.41
C VAL A 10 -6.38 -0.22 18.62
N LYS A 11 -7.00 -0.21 19.81
CA LYS A 11 -7.97 0.81 20.19
C LYS A 11 -7.37 2.21 20.09
N ASP A 12 -6.24 2.45 20.75
CA ASP A 12 -5.56 3.75 20.75
C ASP A 12 -5.22 4.22 19.31
N LEU A 13 -4.76 3.30 18.46
CA LEU A 13 -4.44 3.62 17.06
C LEU A 13 -5.69 3.96 16.23
N LEU A 14 -6.83 3.33 16.50
CA LEU A 14 -8.10 3.66 15.85
C LEU A 14 -8.64 5.00 16.36
N ASP A 15 -8.49 5.27 17.65
CA ASP A 15 -8.94 6.52 18.29
C ASP A 15 -8.27 7.75 17.67
N ILE A 16 -7.03 7.62 17.15
CA ILE A 16 -6.35 8.68 16.38
C ILE A 16 -7.22 9.19 15.24
N TYR A 17 -7.95 8.30 14.56
CA TYR A 17 -8.74 8.62 13.37
C TYR A 17 -10.11 9.20 13.67
N MET A 18 -10.58 9.14 14.93
CA MET A 18 -11.91 9.63 15.30
C MET A 18 -12.10 11.13 15.06
N ASN A 19 -11.00 11.90 15.13
CA ASN A 19 -11.04 13.37 15.03
C ASN A 19 -10.23 13.93 13.84
N ILE A 20 -9.66 13.07 12.98
CA ILE A 20 -8.86 13.51 11.84
C ILE A 20 -9.77 13.91 10.67
N LYS A 21 -9.50 15.09 10.11
CA LYS A 21 -10.05 15.51 8.82
C LYS A 21 -9.05 15.18 7.72
N PHE A 22 -9.42 14.24 6.84
CA PHE A 22 -8.57 13.86 5.71
C PHE A 22 -8.52 14.89 4.58
N GLN A 23 -9.46 15.83 4.57
CA GLN A 23 -9.54 16.92 3.62
C GLN A 23 -9.87 18.22 4.35
N ASN A 24 -9.07 19.25 4.11
CA ASN A 24 -9.28 20.60 4.61
C ASN A 24 -9.30 21.56 3.40
N GLY A 25 -10.50 21.87 2.90
CA GLY A 25 -10.68 22.60 1.64
C GLY A 25 -10.13 21.80 0.46
N ASN A 26 -9.15 22.36 -0.25
CA ASN A 26 -8.48 21.69 -1.38
C ASN A 26 -7.26 20.85 -0.98
N ASN A 27 -6.87 20.89 0.30
CA ASN A 27 -5.70 20.15 0.80
C ASN A 27 -6.10 18.78 1.33
N LEU A 28 -5.30 17.76 1.00
CA LEU A 28 -5.46 16.39 1.50
C LEU A 28 -4.42 16.07 2.57
N ASP A 29 -4.83 15.40 3.63
CA ASP A 29 -3.91 14.79 4.59
C ASP A 29 -3.38 13.47 4.02
N LEU A 30 -2.21 13.54 3.39
CA LEU A 30 -1.52 12.40 2.80
C LEU A 30 -0.55 11.71 3.77
N THR A 31 -0.61 12.01 5.07
CA THR A 31 0.25 11.35 6.07
C THR A 31 -0.01 9.83 6.01
N PRO A 32 1.01 8.98 5.88
CA PRO A 32 0.81 7.54 5.85
C PRO A 32 0.46 6.99 7.24
N ASN A 33 -0.21 5.83 7.28
CA ASN A 33 -0.53 5.17 8.56
C ASN A 33 0.75 4.84 9.36
N THR A 34 1.85 4.51 8.68
CA THR A 34 3.12 4.13 9.31
C THR A 34 3.72 5.31 10.08
N ALA A 35 3.60 6.53 9.57
CA ALA A 35 4.04 7.73 10.27
C ALA A 35 3.23 7.97 11.56
N ARG A 36 1.90 7.83 11.51
CA ARG A 36 1.04 7.96 12.69
C ARG A 36 1.34 6.88 13.73
N ILE A 37 1.52 5.64 13.31
CA ILE A 37 1.90 4.50 14.18
C ILE A 37 3.27 4.75 14.83
N THR A 38 4.27 5.19 14.06
CA THR A 38 5.60 5.53 14.60
C THR A 38 5.51 6.63 15.66
N ASN A 39 4.73 7.69 15.40
CA ASN A 39 4.52 8.76 16.38
C ASN A 39 3.80 8.25 17.64
N TYR A 40 2.78 7.40 17.50
CA TYR A 40 2.12 6.76 18.64
C TYR A 40 3.11 6.01 19.53
N PHE A 41 3.96 5.14 18.96
CA PHE A 41 4.94 4.38 19.75
C PHE A 41 6.02 5.28 20.37
N LYS A 42 6.42 6.34 19.66
CA LYS A 42 7.34 7.36 20.20
C LYS A 42 6.74 8.04 21.44
N PHE A 43 5.51 8.56 21.36
CA PHE A 43 4.94 9.32 22.48
C PHE A 43 4.41 8.44 23.61
N LYS A 44 3.82 7.29 23.30
CA LYS A 44 3.20 6.40 24.29
C LYS A 44 4.22 5.53 25.03
N PHE A 45 5.27 5.08 24.35
CA PHE A 45 6.24 4.11 24.88
C PHE A 45 7.70 4.60 24.86
N ASN A 46 7.94 5.85 24.46
CA ASN A 46 9.28 6.44 24.35
C ASN A 46 10.23 5.65 23.44
N ILE A 47 9.71 5.02 22.38
CA ILE A 47 10.52 4.29 21.41
C ILE A 47 11.06 5.28 20.37
N GLN A 48 12.37 5.47 20.35
CA GLN A 48 13.04 6.48 19.54
C GLN A 48 14.23 5.89 18.75
N PRO A 49 14.63 6.50 17.63
CA PRO A 49 15.83 6.08 16.92
C PRO A 49 17.10 6.33 17.77
N PRO A 50 18.18 5.54 17.56
CA PRO A 50 18.27 4.44 16.60
C PRO A 50 17.50 3.18 17.06
N TYR A 51 16.73 2.60 16.15
CA TYR A 51 15.94 1.40 16.47
C TYR A 51 16.80 0.14 16.39
N ASN A 52 16.73 -0.71 17.42
CA ASN A 52 17.35 -2.04 17.37
C ASN A 52 16.38 -3.04 16.72
N LYS A 53 16.66 -3.40 15.46
CA LYS A 53 15.82 -4.33 14.67
C LYS A 53 15.88 -5.80 15.11
N ASN A 54 16.88 -6.17 15.91
CA ASN A 54 17.16 -7.56 16.31
C ASN A 54 16.57 -7.93 17.67
N ASN A 55 16.11 -6.96 18.45
CA ASN A 55 15.64 -7.19 19.81
C ASN A 55 14.12 -7.20 19.90
N THR A 56 13.62 -7.99 20.85
CA THR A 56 12.23 -7.88 21.29
C THR A 56 12.11 -6.70 22.25
N ILE A 57 11.10 -5.86 22.08
CA ILE A 57 10.79 -4.75 22.98
C ILE A 57 9.50 -5.09 23.72
N GLU A 58 9.57 -5.23 25.04
CA GLU A 58 8.39 -5.39 25.88
C GLU A 58 7.75 -4.01 26.12
N LEU A 59 6.50 -3.85 25.71
CA LEU A 59 5.75 -2.58 25.84
C LEU A 59 4.88 -2.55 27.10
N SER A 60 4.36 -3.72 27.47
CA SER A 60 3.58 -3.97 28.68
C SER A 60 3.56 -5.48 28.94
N ARG A 61 2.96 -5.90 30.06
CA ARG A 61 2.76 -7.33 30.38
C ARG A 61 2.12 -8.13 29.23
N ASN A 62 1.27 -7.50 28.41
CA ASN A 62 0.48 -8.18 27.38
C ASN A 62 0.82 -7.75 25.94
N SER A 63 1.89 -6.98 25.74
CA SER A 63 2.22 -6.45 24.41
C SER A 63 3.72 -6.30 24.22
N LYS A 64 4.21 -6.76 23.08
CA LYS A 64 5.61 -6.67 22.70
C LYS A 64 5.78 -6.43 21.20
N ILE A 65 6.93 -5.87 20.83
CA ILE A 65 7.39 -5.75 19.46
C ILE A 65 8.46 -6.80 19.25
N TYR A 66 8.27 -7.67 18.26
CA TYR A 66 9.25 -8.68 17.90
C TYR A 66 10.31 -8.11 16.95
N PRO A 67 11.49 -8.75 16.85
CA PRO A 67 12.47 -8.44 15.82
C PRO A 67 11.84 -8.48 14.45
N TYR A 68 12.36 -7.67 13.52
CA TYR A 68 11.76 -7.51 12.19
C TYR A 68 11.65 -8.86 11.44
N PHE A 69 12.56 -9.80 11.72
CA PHE A 69 12.56 -11.08 11.05
C PHE A 69 11.53 -12.08 11.53
N TYR A 70 10.89 -11.86 12.69
CA TYR A 70 10.06 -12.88 13.32
C TYR A 70 8.70 -13.05 12.62
N PHE A 71 8.06 -11.95 12.23
CA PHE A 71 6.73 -11.93 11.58
C PHE A 71 6.68 -11.09 10.28
N CYS A 72 7.83 -10.69 9.74
CA CYS A 72 7.84 -9.75 8.62
C CYS A 72 8.78 -10.16 7.48
N TYR A 73 10.11 -10.13 7.68
CA TYR A 73 11.07 -10.37 6.60
C TYR A 73 12.07 -11.46 6.99
N PRO A 74 12.18 -12.57 6.26
CA PRO A 74 13.08 -13.65 6.66
C PRO A 74 14.54 -13.20 6.67
N GLU A 75 15.28 -13.59 7.72
CA GLU A 75 16.72 -13.36 7.85
C GLU A 75 17.43 -14.70 8.03
N GLN A 76 18.61 -14.85 7.43
CA GLN A 76 19.36 -16.09 7.48
C GLN A 76 19.68 -16.48 8.93
N ASN A 77 19.52 -17.76 9.25
CA ASN A 77 19.73 -18.33 10.60
C ASN A 77 18.75 -17.84 11.68
N ASN A 78 17.72 -17.07 11.34
CA ASN A 78 16.68 -16.62 12.26
C ASN A 78 15.34 -17.31 11.98
N LYS A 79 14.61 -17.66 13.05
CA LYS A 79 13.25 -18.23 12.93
C LYS A 79 12.28 -17.17 12.42
N ASN A 80 11.50 -17.52 11.40
CA ASN A 80 10.44 -16.69 10.84
C ASN A 80 9.12 -17.48 10.88
N TYR A 81 8.04 -16.83 11.29
CA TYR A 81 6.72 -17.43 11.42
C TYR A 81 5.68 -16.79 10.49
N ALA A 82 6.03 -15.67 9.85
CA ALA A 82 5.21 -15.01 8.85
C ALA A 82 6.08 -14.15 7.92
N ILE A 83 5.73 -14.13 6.64
CA ILE A 83 6.37 -13.31 5.61
C ILE A 83 5.38 -12.26 5.14
N HIS A 84 5.79 -11.00 5.22
CA HIS A 84 5.03 -9.88 4.68
C HIS A 84 5.53 -9.58 3.25
N HIS A 85 4.71 -9.89 2.26
CA HIS A 85 4.98 -9.56 0.86
C HIS A 85 4.69 -8.07 0.58
N PHE A 86 5.66 -7.20 0.88
CA PHE A 86 5.55 -5.75 0.61
C PHE A 86 5.39 -5.43 -0.89
N SER A 87 6.00 -6.25 -1.76
CA SER A 87 5.99 -6.09 -3.22
C SER A 87 4.84 -6.85 -3.88
N GLY A 88 3.60 -6.36 -3.73
CA GLY A 88 2.47 -7.05 -4.35
C GLY A 88 1.13 -6.34 -4.33
N SER A 89 0.92 -5.48 -3.35
CA SER A 89 -0.36 -4.80 -3.15
C SER A 89 -0.49 -3.63 -4.14
N TRP A 90 -1.58 -3.56 -4.90
CA TRP A 90 -1.94 -2.43 -5.78
C TRP A 90 -1.08 -2.24 -7.04
N LEU A 91 -0.39 -3.30 -7.49
CA LEU A 91 0.29 -3.24 -8.79
C LEU A 91 -0.72 -3.51 -9.92
N PRO A 92 -0.65 -2.76 -11.03
CA PRO A 92 -1.58 -2.94 -12.14
C PRO A 92 -1.41 -4.34 -12.75
N SER A 93 -2.51 -4.89 -13.27
CA SER A 93 -2.45 -6.15 -14.03
C SER A 93 -1.70 -6.01 -15.35
N HIS A 94 -1.63 -4.78 -15.88
CA HIS A 94 -1.04 -4.47 -17.18
C HIS A 94 0.00 -3.35 -17.10
N SER A 95 1.03 -3.44 -17.92
CA SER A 95 1.88 -2.31 -18.30
C SER A 95 1.18 -1.53 -19.41
N ARG A 96 1.17 -0.19 -19.30
CA ARG A 96 0.61 0.71 -20.30
C ARG A 96 1.72 1.41 -21.07
N LYS A 97 1.56 1.48 -22.39
CA LYS A 97 2.36 2.37 -23.25
C LYS A 97 1.46 3.02 -24.29
N ASP A 98 1.33 4.33 -24.18
CA ASP A 98 0.56 5.13 -25.14
C ASP A 98 1.31 5.18 -26.47
N LYS A 99 0.55 5.04 -27.56
CA LYS A 99 1.07 4.92 -28.93
C LYS A 99 0.74 6.14 -29.75
N LEU A 100 -0.48 6.65 -29.60
CA LEU A 100 -0.94 7.86 -30.24
C LEU A 100 -1.75 8.65 -29.22
N ASN A 101 -1.60 9.96 -29.25
CA ASN A 101 -2.38 10.89 -28.46
C ASN A 101 -2.83 12.02 -29.39
N ILE A 102 -4.14 12.18 -29.54
CA ILE A 102 -4.75 13.17 -30.41
C ILE A 102 -5.49 14.19 -29.52
N PHE A 103 -4.99 15.42 -29.53
CA PHE A 103 -5.53 16.57 -28.78
C PHE A 103 -5.71 16.31 -27.27
N ASP A 104 -4.87 15.46 -26.67
CA ASP A 104 -4.97 15.05 -25.25
C ASP A 104 -6.34 14.46 -24.84
N LYS A 105 -7.17 14.13 -25.83
CA LYS A 105 -8.52 13.59 -25.63
C LYS A 105 -8.62 12.15 -26.10
N LEU A 106 -8.10 11.82 -27.28
CA LEU A 106 -8.22 10.48 -27.83
C LEU A 106 -6.86 9.78 -27.84
N ILE A 107 -6.75 8.71 -27.06
CA ILE A 107 -5.46 8.04 -26.80
C ILE A 107 -5.55 6.59 -27.23
N LEU A 108 -4.69 6.18 -28.16
CA LEU A 108 -4.48 4.78 -28.49
C LEU A 108 -3.37 4.23 -27.60
N THR A 109 -3.71 3.27 -26.77
CA THR A 109 -2.81 2.69 -25.78
C THR A 109 -2.60 1.21 -26.04
N ARG A 110 -1.37 0.74 -25.87
CA ARG A 110 -1.06 -0.68 -25.78
C ARG A 110 -0.98 -1.10 -24.32
N LEU A 111 -1.75 -2.11 -23.95
CA LEU A 111 -1.61 -2.81 -22.68
C LEU A 111 -0.82 -4.10 -22.87
N ILE A 112 0.06 -4.41 -21.93
CA ILE A 112 0.79 -5.68 -21.83
C ILE A 112 0.46 -6.32 -20.49
N ARG A 113 -0.21 -7.47 -20.48
CA ARG A 113 -0.56 -8.18 -19.25
C ARG A 113 0.71 -8.69 -18.58
N ILE A 114 0.94 -8.23 -17.34
CA ILE A 114 2.05 -8.66 -16.47
C ILE A 114 1.54 -9.69 -15.47
N ARG A 115 0.27 -9.60 -15.06
CA ARG A 115 -0.34 -10.42 -14.02
C ARG A 115 -1.77 -10.78 -14.41
N ASN A 116 -2.25 -11.92 -13.93
CA ASN A 116 -3.63 -12.37 -14.16
C ASN A 116 -4.67 -11.63 -13.31
N LYS A 117 -4.25 -10.92 -12.26
CA LYS A 117 -5.12 -10.19 -11.33
C LYS A 117 -4.61 -8.75 -11.14
N GLY A 118 -5.52 -7.85 -10.79
CA GLY A 118 -5.26 -6.42 -10.58
C GLY A 118 -5.94 -5.53 -11.62
N ASP A 119 -5.94 -4.23 -11.37
CA ASP A 119 -6.64 -3.27 -12.21
C ASP A 119 -5.85 -2.93 -13.48
N GLU A 120 -6.56 -2.66 -14.58
CA GLU A 120 -5.94 -2.05 -15.75
C GLU A 120 -5.50 -0.61 -15.39
N PRO A 121 -4.33 -0.15 -15.87
CA PRO A 121 -3.82 1.20 -15.59
C PRO A 121 -4.54 2.27 -16.43
N ILE A 122 -5.85 2.37 -16.26
CA ILE A 122 -6.72 3.40 -16.85
C ILE A 122 -6.97 4.48 -15.80
N LEU A 123 -6.81 5.74 -16.18
CA LEU A 123 -7.01 6.86 -15.25
C LEU A 123 -8.51 7.10 -15.02
N HIS A 124 -8.85 7.66 -13.85
CA HIS A 124 -10.25 7.94 -13.48
C HIS A 124 -10.97 8.90 -14.45
N ASN A 125 -10.23 9.77 -15.14
CA ASN A 125 -10.76 10.69 -16.15
C ASN A 125 -10.76 10.11 -17.58
N GLU A 126 -10.39 8.83 -17.76
CA GLU A 126 -10.37 8.16 -19.05
C GLU A 126 -11.51 7.15 -19.17
N ARG A 127 -12.13 7.09 -20.35
CA ARG A 127 -13.17 6.12 -20.71
C ARG A 127 -12.67 5.23 -21.85
N LYS A 128 -12.73 3.91 -21.67
CA LYS A 128 -12.48 2.94 -22.76
C LYS A 128 -13.61 3.02 -23.78
N LEU A 129 -13.27 3.38 -25.02
CA LEU A 129 -14.19 3.39 -26.16
C LEU A 129 -14.17 2.04 -26.88
N PHE A 130 -12.98 1.47 -27.04
CA PHE A 130 -12.77 0.23 -27.79
C PHE A 130 -11.58 -0.55 -27.23
N SER A 131 -11.59 -1.86 -27.39
CA SER A 131 -10.46 -2.74 -27.07
C SER A 131 -10.36 -3.92 -28.04
N THR A 132 -9.15 -4.25 -28.45
CA THR A 132 -8.88 -5.48 -29.20
C THR A 132 -8.91 -6.70 -28.27
N LYS A 133 -9.16 -7.89 -28.83
CA LYS A 133 -8.88 -9.15 -28.13
C LYS A 133 -7.40 -9.21 -27.76
N GLU A 134 -7.09 -9.84 -26.64
CA GLU A 134 -5.71 -10.07 -26.23
C GLU A 134 -5.04 -11.08 -27.16
N LYS A 135 -3.83 -10.76 -27.63
CA LYS A 135 -2.96 -11.66 -28.39
C LYS A 135 -1.54 -11.54 -27.85
N ASN A 136 -0.94 -12.67 -27.45
CA ASN A 136 0.40 -12.72 -26.86
C ASN A 136 0.56 -11.75 -25.66
N ASN A 137 -0.40 -11.78 -24.73
CA ASN A 137 -0.48 -10.88 -23.58
C ASN A 137 -0.57 -9.38 -23.92
N LYS A 138 -0.91 -9.02 -25.16
CA LYS A 138 -1.02 -7.63 -25.61
C LYS A 138 -2.46 -7.35 -26.06
N SER A 139 -2.96 -6.19 -25.70
CA SER A 139 -4.20 -5.63 -26.23
C SER A 139 -4.00 -4.15 -26.55
N TYR A 140 -4.80 -3.64 -27.48
CA TYR A 140 -4.85 -2.23 -27.81
C TYR A 140 -6.20 -1.69 -27.40
N ILE A 141 -6.18 -0.53 -26.74
CA ILE A 141 -7.37 0.13 -26.22
C ILE A 141 -7.39 1.56 -26.73
N LEU A 142 -8.58 2.02 -27.11
CA LEU A 142 -8.83 3.41 -27.43
C LEU A 142 -9.51 4.06 -26.23
N LEU A 143 -8.89 5.09 -25.69
CA LEU A 143 -9.33 5.84 -24.52
C LEU A 143 -9.80 7.23 -24.93
N LEU A 144 -10.87 7.70 -24.30
CA LEU A 144 -11.32 9.09 -24.33
C LEU A 144 -11.08 9.72 -22.96
N ARG A 145 -10.21 10.73 -22.89
CA ARG A 145 -9.94 11.52 -21.70
C ARG A 145 -10.96 12.67 -21.63
N LYS A 146 -11.65 12.78 -20.48
CA LYS A 146 -12.58 13.85 -20.16
C LYS A 146 -11.86 15.09 -19.68
#